data_AF-A0A3P6HZ03-F1
#
_entry.id   AF-A0A3P6HZ03-F1
#
_cell.length_a   1.000
_cell.length_b   1.000
_cell.length_c   1.000
_cell.angle_alpha   90.00
_cell.angle_beta   90.00
_cell.angle_gamma   90.00
#
_symmetry.space_group_name_H-M   'P 1'
#
loop_
_entity.id
_entity.type
_entity.pdbx_description
1 polymer ?
#
loop_
_entity_poly.entity_id
_entity_poly.type
_entity_poly.pdbx_seq_one_letter_code
_entity_poly.pdbx_strand_id
1 'polypeptide(L)'
;MTSVFFRPVVSQSSKSHVFPAYVKLHFHEVKNCNPTLKAPEILKKLSEMYKATSPAELAKLNLGSRITTFVPKTSKEKMESRKKLTFARKHGLPKPQPLTGYMVFIHEKLSGNKGLSLQDMTAKLSDASKAWQNLPESNKEAYNMRASENKLSHLRDLKAWADENEIQFSKRSSVLASRLYAKHHGKAAAAAAAAKANSAKSPSK
;
A
#
# COMPACT_ATOMS: atom_id res chain seq x y z
N MET A 1 -51.26 -8.51 -32.31
CA MET A 1 -50.42 -7.36 -31.92
C MET A 1 -49.85 -7.63 -30.53
N THR A 2 -48.60 -7.24 -30.32
CA THR A 2 -47.58 -7.73 -29.38
C THR A 2 -47.94 -7.71 -27.89
N SER A 3 -47.75 -8.86 -27.23
CA SER A 3 -47.69 -9.00 -25.77
C SER A 3 -46.38 -8.41 -25.22
N VAL A 4 -46.49 -7.43 -24.33
CA VAL A 4 -45.35 -6.75 -23.71
C VAL A 4 -44.89 -7.56 -22.50
N PHE A 5 -43.82 -8.35 -22.67
CA PHE A 5 -43.14 -9.00 -21.55
C PHE A 5 -42.35 -7.97 -20.74
N PHE A 6 -42.89 -7.57 -19.59
CA PHE A 6 -42.13 -6.87 -18.56
C PHE A 6 -41.10 -7.83 -17.96
N ARG A 7 -39.83 -7.68 -18.35
CA ARG A 7 -38.71 -8.40 -17.74
C ARG A 7 -38.24 -7.58 -16.53
N PRO A 8 -38.37 -8.05 -15.28
CA PRO A 8 -37.81 -7.32 -14.16
C PRO A 8 -36.28 -7.38 -14.26
N VAL A 9 -35.66 -6.21 -14.45
CA VAL A 9 -34.22 -6.02 -14.27
C VAL A 9 -33.95 -6.16 -12.78
N VAL A 10 -33.58 -7.38 -12.36
CA VAL A 10 -33.00 -7.60 -11.03
C VAL A 10 -31.66 -6.87 -11.03
N SER A 11 -31.67 -5.68 -10.44
CA SER A 11 -30.47 -4.97 -10.01
C SER A 11 -29.65 -5.90 -9.13
N GLN A 12 -28.56 -6.43 -9.68
CA GLN A 12 -27.57 -7.14 -8.86
C GLN A 12 -26.85 -6.10 -8.01
N SER A 13 -27.45 -5.82 -6.85
CA SER A 13 -26.78 -5.24 -5.69
C SER A 13 -25.46 -5.98 -5.47
N SER A 14 -24.38 -5.21 -5.39
CA SER A 14 -23.01 -5.71 -5.22
C SER A 14 -22.94 -6.70 -4.05
N LYS A 15 -22.92 -8.00 -4.36
CA LYS A 15 -22.77 -9.05 -3.35
C LYS A 15 -21.42 -8.84 -2.69
N SER A 16 -21.45 -8.47 -1.41
CA SER A 16 -20.29 -8.53 -0.54
C SER A 16 -19.60 -9.88 -0.73
N HIS A 17 -18.28 -9.86 -0.91
CA HIS A 17 -17.48 -11.05 -1.14
C HIS A 17 -17.33 -11.86 0.16
N VAL A 18 -18.41 -12.53 0.59
CA VAL A 18 -18.45 -13.40 1.78
C VAL A 18 -17.56 -14.63 1.59
N PHE A 19 -17.42 -15.12 0.36
CA PHE A 19 -16.62 -16.30 0.05
C PHE A 19 -15.11 -16.14 0.36
N PRO A 20 -14.41 -15.05 -0.04
CA PRO A 20 -13.03 -14.81 0.40
C PRO A 20 -12.82 -14.77 1.92
N ALA A 21 -13.79 -14.26 2.68
CA ALA A 21 -13.74 -14.27 4.14
C ALA A 21 -13.84 -15.71 4.69
N TYR A 22 -14.77 -16.49 4.15
CA TYR A 22 -14.95 -17.90 4.48
C TYR A 22 -13.69 -18.73 4.17
N VAL A 23 -13.11 -18.55 2.98
CA VAL A 23 -11.86 -19.21 2.58
C VAL A 23 -10.76 -18.87 3.59
N LYS A 24 -10.58 -17.60 3.96
CA LYS A 24 -9.52 -17.20 4.89
C LYS A 24 -9.64 -17.87 6.26
N LEU A 25 -10.85 -18.05 6.78
CA LEU A 25 -11.10 -18.69 8.07
C LEU A 25 -10.81 -20.20 8.02
N HIS A 26 -11.36 -20.88 7.02
CA HIS A 26 -11.36 -22.35 6.99
C HIS A 26 -10.17 -22.96 6.19
N PHE A 27 -9.37 -22.15 5.49
CA PHE A 27 -8.28 -22.68 4.65
C PHE A 27 -7.24 -23.48 5.43
N HIS A 28 -6.83 -22.99 6.60
CA HIS A 28 -5.83 -23.69 7.42
C HIS A 28 -6.41 -24.95 8.05
N GLU A 29 -7.68 -24.93 8.47
CA GLU A 29 -8.39 -26.11 8.98
C GLU A 29 -8.43 -27.22 7.92
N VAL A 30 -8.87 -26.88 6.70
CA VAL A 30 -8.93 -27.85 5.60
C VAL A 30 -7.53 -28.34 5.20
N LYS A 31 -6.52 -27.45 5.19
CA LYS A 31 -5.13 -27.82 4.91
C LYS A 31 -4.54 -28.74 5.99
N ASN A 32 -4.85 -28.51 7.26
CA ASN A 32 -4.34 -29.31 8.37
C ASN A 32 -4.99 -30.71 8.39
N CYS A 33 -6.29 -30.79 8.09
CA CYS A 33 -6.98 -32.07 7.94
C CYS A 33 -6.61 -32.81 6.65
N ASN A 34 -6.04 -32.11 5.66
CA ASN A 34 -5.67 -32.68 4.37
C ASN A 34 -4.27 -32.19 3.92
N PRO A 35 -3.18 -32.56 4.62
CA PRO A 35 -1.85 -32.00 4.40
C PRO A 35 -1.25 -32.35 3.03
N THR A 36 -1.78 -33.39 2.37
CA THR A 36 -1.31 -33.87 1.07
C THR A 36 -2.00 -33.18 -0.12
N LEU A 37 -3.11 -32.48 0.10
CA LEU A 37 -3.88 -31.84 -0.98
C LEU A 37 -3.23 -30.54 -1.43
N LYS A 38 -3.27 -30.30 -2.75
CA LYS A 38 -2.78 -29.05 -3.32
C LYS A 38 -3.81 -27.93 -3.10
N ALA A 39 -3.34 -26.69 -3.05
CA ALA A 39 -4.18 -25.50 -2.90
C ALA A 39 -5.47 -25.46 -3.79
N PRO A 40 -5.47 -25.86 -5.09
CA PRO A 40 -6.69 -25.89 -5.89
C PRO A 40 -7.75 -26.88 -5.37
N GLU A 41 -7.34 -28.02 -4.83
CA GLU A 41 -8.26 -29.04 -4.29
C GLU A 41 -8.85 -28.58 -2.95
N ILE A 42 -8.04 -27.92 -2.11
CA ILE A 42 -8.48 -27.27 -0.87
C ILE A 42 -9.53 -26.20 -1.18
N LEU A 43 -9.29 -25.36 -2.19
CA LEU A 43 -10.26 -24.35 -2.62
C LEU A 43 -11.56 -24.97 -3.15
N LYS A 44 -11.49 -26.10 -3.86
CA LYS A 44 -12.67 -26.83 -4.33
C LYS A 44 -13.49 -27.34 -3.14
N LYS A 45 -12.87 -28.00 -2.16
CA LYS A 45 -13.54 -28.44 -0.92
C LYS A 45 -14.17 -27.26 -0.17
N LEU A 46 -13.44 -26.15 -0.03
CA LEU A 46 -13.98 -24.94 0.60
C LEU A 46 -15.18 -24.35 -0.15
N SER A 47 -15.20 -24.45 -1.48
CA SER A 47 -16.35 -24.01 -2.29
C SER A 47 -17.59 -24.88 -2.07
N GLU A 48 -17.40 -26.19 -1.87
CA GLU A 48 -18.47 -27.14 -1.58
C GLU A 48 -19.00 -26.92 -0.15
N MET A 49 -18.10 -26.75 0.83
CA MET A 49 -18.47 -26.42 2.21
C MET A 49 -19.21 -25.08 2.31
N TYR A 50 -18.76 -24.05 1.57
CA TYR A 50 -19.44 -22.75 1.52
C TYR A 50 -20.87 -22.86 0.96
N LYS A 51 -21.09 -23.69 -0.07
CA LYS A 51 -22.43 -23.94 -0.62
C LYS A 51 -23.33 -24.72 0.33
N ALA A 52 -22.76 -25.58 1.17
CA ALA A 52 -23.48 -26.36 2.17
C ALA A 52 -23.72 -25.58 3.49
N THR A 53 -23.02 -24.47 3.71
CA THR A 53 -23.13 -23.65 4.93
C THR A 53 -24.47 -22.89 4.93
N SER A 54 -25.10 -22.79 6.10
CA SER A 54 -26.40 -22.11 6.22
C SER A 54 -26.29 -20.61 5.92
N PRO A 55 -27.31 -19.99 5.29
CA PRO A 55 -27.32 -18.55 5.02
C PRO A 55 -27.17 -17.68 6.28
N ALA A 56 -27.61 -18.18 7.44
CA ALA A 56 -27.49 -17.51 8.73
C ALA A 56 -26.04 -17.42 9.23
N GLU A 57 -25.20 -18.43 8.97
CA GLU A 57 -23.77 -18.39 9.32
C GLU A 57 -22.98 -17.52 8.34
N LEU A 58 -23.33 -17.56 7.06
CA LEU A 58 -22.74 -16.67 6.05
C LEU A 58 -23.05 -15.20 6.33
N ALA A 59 -24.22 -14.89 6.87
CA ALA A 59 -24.57 -13.53 7.31
C ALA A 59 -23.69 -13.05 8.48
N LYS A 60 -23.37 -13.92 9.44
CA LYS A 60 -22.44 -13.62 10.55
C LYS A 60 -21.04 -13.28 10.05
N LEU A 61 -20.57 -14.01 9.03
CA LEU A 61 -19.29 -13.74 8.37
C LEU A 61 -19.28 -12.43 7.61
N ASN A 62 -20.42 -11.99 7.08
CA ASN A 62 -20.55 -10.68 6.43
C ASN A 62 -20.32 -9.53 7.42
N LEU A 63 -20.96 -9.59 8.61
CA LEU A 63 -20.79 -8.61 9.69
C LEU A 63 -19.37 -8.65 10.30
N GLY A 64 -18.79 -9.85 10.43
CA GLY A 64 -17.42 -10.06 10.90
C GLY A 64 -16.35 -9.70 9.87
N SER A 65 -16.71 -9.62 8.58
CA SER A 65 -15.84 -9.20 7.49
C SER A 65 -15.67 -7.68 7.42
N ARG A 66 -15.34 -7.05 8.55
CA ARG A 66 -14.39 -5.94 8.56
C ARG A 66 -12.96 -6.41 8.21
N ILE A 67 -12.87 -7.52 7.46
CA ILE A 67 -11.68 -7.93 6.73
C ILE A 67 -11.53 -6.84 5.68
N THR A 68 -10.57 -5.96 5.94
CA THR A 68 -9.88 -5.16 4.92
C THR A 68 -9.67 -6.04 3.68
N THR A 69 -10.62 -6.00 2.75
CA THR A 69 -10.42 -6.57 1.42
C THR A 69 -9.21 -5.81 0.88
N PHE A 70 -8.11 -6.53 0.71
CA PHE A 70 -6.95 -5.98 0.02
C PHE A 70 -7.36 -5.90 -1.45
N VAL A 71 -8.20 -4.93 -1.79
CA VAL A 71 -8.55 -4.62 -3.17
C VAL A 71 -7.24 -4.11 -3.78
N PRO A 72 -6.60 -4.89 -4.66
CA PRO A 72 -5.35 -4.45 -5.24
C PRO A 72 -5.66 -3.17 -6.00
N LYS A 73 -4.96 -2.09 -5.66
CA LYS A 73 -5.09 -0.81 -6.36
C LYS A 73 -5.00 -1.04 -7.85
N THR A 74 -5.96 -0.48 -8.58
CA THR A 74 -5.95 -0.46 -10.03
C THR A 74 -4.67 0.20 -10.54
N SER A 75 -4.30 -0.09 -11.80
CA SER A 75 -3.13 0.54 -12.42
C SER A 75 -3.20 2.08 -12.34
N LYS A 76 -4.39 2.65 -12.56
CA LYS A 76 -4.67 4.08 -12.46
C LYS A 76 -4.38 4.63 -11.05
N GLU A 77 -4.87 3.98 -10.01
CA GLU A 77 -4.63 4.42 -8.62
C GLU A 77 -3.16 4.30 -8.20
N LYS A 78 -2.44 3.29 -8.71
CA LYS A 78 -1.00 3.17 -8.51
C LYS A 78 -0.25 4.31 -9.19
N MET A 79 -0.62 4.65 -10.43
CA MET A 79 -0.03 5.77 -11.19
C MET A 79 -0.24 7.09 -10.46
N GLU A 80 -1.47 7.38 -10.00
CA GLU A 80 -1.78 8.60 -9.24
C GLU A 80 -1.02 8.65 -7.91
N SER A 81 -0.92 7.52 -7.20
CA SER A 81 -0.12 7.45 -5.96
C SER A 81 1.36 7.77 -6.23
N ARG A 82 1.91 7.27 -7.35
CA ARG A 82 3.29 7.55 -7.78
C ARG A 82 3.46 9.03 -8.14
N LYS A 83 2.53 9.62 -8.90
CA LYS A 83 2.55 11.04 -9.25
C LYS A 83 2.61 11.94 -8.02
N LYS A 84 1.73 11.70 -7.04
CA LYS A 84 1.70 12.46 -5.77
C LYS A 84 3.00 12.32 -5.00
N LEU A 85 3.54 11.10 -4.90
CA LEU A 85 4.79 10.86 -4.20
C LEU A 85 5.98 11.52 -4.90
N THR A 86 6.05 11.45 -6.23
CA THR A 86 7.08 12.14 -7.02
C THR A 86 7.00 13.65 -6.86
N PHE A 87 5.79 14.22 -6.86
CA PHE A 87 5.57 15.63 -6.58
C PHE A 87 6.13 15.99 -5.19
N ALA A 88 5.72 15.29 -4.14
CA ALA A 88 6.20 15.56 -2.79
C ALA A 88 7.73 15.43 -2.65
N ARG A 89 8.35 14.45 -3.33
CA ARG A 89 9.82 14.32 -3.38
C ARG A 89 10.51 15.50 -4.05
N LYS A 90 9.91 16.09 -5.09
CA LYS A 90 10.42 17.33 -5.70
C LYS A 90 10.31 18.52 -4.74
N HIS A 91 9.35 18.49 -3.83
CA HIS A 91 9.16 19.47 -2.76
C HIS A 91 9.87 19.07 -1.45
N GLY A 92 10.96 18.31 -1.52
CA GLY A 92 11.82 18.05 -0.37
C GLY A 92 11.35 16.96 0.60
N LEU A 93 10.33 16.15 0.25
CA LEU A 93 9.88 15.06 1.12
C LEU A 93 11.06 14.14 1.49
N PRO A 94 11.35 13.94 2.80
CA PRO A 94 12.46 13.11 3.26
C PRO A 94 12.45 11.71 2.66
N LYS A 95 13.62 11.24 2.23
CA LYS A 95 13.79 9.87 1.70
C LYS A 95 13.74 8.85 2.85
N PRO A 96 13.20 7.65 2.61
CA PRO A 96 13.18 6.60 3.61
C PRO A 96 14.62 6.18 3.95
N GLN A 97 14.90 6.05 5.24
CA GLN A 97 16.18 5.56 5.77
C GLN A 97 16.13 4.04 6.00
N PRO A 98 17.27 3.34 6.04
CA PRO A 98 17.32 1.92 6.41
C PRO A 98 16.78 1.68 7.82
N LEU A 99 15.72 0.85 7.93
CA LEU A 99 14.93 0.70 9.16
C LEU A 99 15.29 -0.53 10.00
N THR A 100 16.10 -1.45 9.47
CA THR A 100 16.57 -2.64 10.18
C THR A 100 18.08 -2.70 10.13
N GLY A 101 18.72 -3.34 11.12
CA GLY A 101 20.18 -3.50 11.14
C GLY A 101 20.69 -4.18 9.87
N TYR A 102 19.97 -5.20 9.37
CA TYR A 102 20.24 -5.81 8.08
C TYR A 102 20.24 -4.79 6.93
N MET A 103 19.23 -3.93 6.83
CA MET A 103 19.19 -2.92 5.77
C MET A 103 20.31 -1.89 5.89
N VAL A 104 20.69 -1.50 7.10
CA VAL A 104 21.86 -0.64 7.34
C VAL A 104 23.12 -1.33 6.83
N PHE A 105 23.34 -2.59 7.21
CA PHE A 105 24.49 -3.38 6.78
C PHE A 105 24.55 -3.54 5.27
N ILE A 106 23.44 -3.94 4.63
CA ILE A 106 23.37 -4.09 3.17
C ILE A 106 23.63 -2.77 2.47
N HIS A 107 23.06 -1.66 2.97
CA HIS A 107 23.31 -0.33 2.40
C HIS A 107 24.79 0.05 2.49
N GLU A 108 25.45 -0.25 3.60
CA GLU A 108 26.88 -0.03 3.80
C GLU A 108 27.73 -0.88 2.84
N LYS A 109 27.47 -2.20 2.77
CA LYS A 109 28.23 -3.14 1.92
C LYS A 109 28.00 -2.94 0.43
N LEU A 110 26.82 -2.43 0.04
CA LEU A 110 26.50 -2.18 -1.35
C LEU A 110 26.70 -0.72 -1.78
N SER A 111 27.20 0.13 -0.88
CA SER A 111 27.57 1.50 -1.22
C SER A 111 28.70 1.52 -2.26
N GLY A 112 28.65 2.47 -3.20
CA GLY A 112 29.72 2.64 -4.21
C GLY A 112 29.67 1.72 -5.44
N ASN A 113 28.70 0.81 -5.55
CA ASN A 113 28.60 -0.14 -6.66
C ASN A 113 28.01 0.43 -7.98
N LYS A 114 28.24 1.71 -8.28
CA LYS A 114 27.71 2.35 -9.50
C LYS A 114 28.41 1.76 -10.73
N GLY A 115 27.65 1.45 -11.78
CA GLY A 115 28.19 0.99 -13.07
C GLY A 115 28.41 -0.53 -13.19
N LEU A 116 28.07 -1.31 -12.16
CA LEU A 116 28.11 -2.77 -12.22
C LEU A 116 26.91 -3.35 -12.96
N SER A 117 27.10 -4.55 -13.53
CA SER A 117 26.00 -5.28 -14.15
C SER A 117 24.97 -5.72 -13.10
N LEU A 118 23.75 -6.02 -13.55
CA LEU A 118 22.71 -6.56 -12.67
C LEU A 118 23.12 -7.90 -12.04
N GLN A 119 23.91 -8.71 -12.76
CA GLN A 119 24.39 -10.00 -12.26
C GLN A 119 25.41 -9.78 -11.11
N ASP A 120 26.37 -8.88 -11.29
CA ASP A 120 27.37 -8.55 -10.27
C ASP A 120 26.73 -7.96 -9.01
N MET A 121 25.73 -7.09 -9.19
CA MET A 121 24.96 -6.55 -8.07
C MET A 121 24.21 -7.64 -7.30
N THR A 122 23.66 -8.62 -8.02
CA THR A 122 22.94 -9.74 -7.41
C THR A 122 23.90 -10.64 -6.64
N ALA A 123 25.08 -10.93 -7.19
CA ALA A 123 26.14 -11.68 -6.50
C ALA A 123 26.58 -10.96 -5.22
N LYS A 124 26.92 -9.66 -5.31
CA LYS A 124 27.29 -8.85 -4.15
C LYS A 124 26.22 -8.79 -3.07
N LEU A 125 24.94 -8.69 -3.45
CA LEU A 125 23.84 -8.75 -2.49
C LEU A 125 23.75 -10.12 -1.81
N SER A 126 23.94 -11.21 -2.56
CA SER A 126 23.99 -12.57 -2.01
C SER A 126 25.12 -12.71 -1.00
N ASP A 127 26.31 -12.24 -1.35
CA ASP A 127 27.49 -12.34 -0.49
C ASP A 127 27.35 -11.47 0.76
N ALA A 128 26.83 -10.25 0.62
CA ALA A 128 26.50 -9.40 1.76
C ALA A 128 25.44 -10.06 2.67
N SER A 129 24.42 -10.70 2.09
CA SER A 129 23.42 -11.42 2.88
C SER A 129 24.02 -12.57 3.69
N LYS A 130 24.91 -13.37 3.08
CA LYS A 130 25.65 -14.44 3.78
C LYS A 130 26.55 -13.86 4.88
N ALA A 131 27.26 -12.77 4.59
CA ALA A 131 28.11 -12.10 5.56
C ALA A 131 27.32 -11.59 6.77
N TRP A 132 26.08 -11.11 6.57
CA TRP A 132 25.19 -10.74 7.68
C TRP A 132 24.83 -11.94 8.56
N GLN A 133 24.49 -13.09 7.96
CA GLN A 133 24.12 -14.28 8.75
C GLN A 133 25.26 -14.73 9.66
N ASN A 134 26.49 -14.71 9.14
CA ASN A 134 27.71 -15.11 9.85
C ASN A 134 28.25 -14.03 10.81
N LEU A 135 27.63 -12.85 10.87
CA LEU A 135 28.09 -11.76 11.71
C LEU A 135 27.79 -12.06 13.21
N PRO A 136 28.74 -11.81 14.14
CA PRO A 136 28.49 -11.94 15.57
C PRO A 136 27.34 -11.05 16.04
N GLU A 137 26.62 -11.47 17.08
CA GLU A 137 25.44 -10.74 17.56
C GLU A 137 25.79 -9.34 18.07
N SER A 138 26.93 -9.18 18.77
CA SER A 138 27.45 -7.88 19.21
C SER A 138 27.62 -6.87 18.06
N ASN A 139 28.04 -7.35 16.88
CA ASN A 139 28.17 -6.51 15.71
C ASN A 139 26.80 -6.22 15.08
N LYS A 140 25.86 -7.17 15.10
CA LYS A 140 24.47 -6.96 14.65
C LYS A 140 23.74 -5.93 15.51
N GLU A 141 24.00 -5.91 16.81
CA GLU A 141 23.45 -4.94 17.76
C GLU A 141 23.81 -3.50 17.38
N ALA A 142 25.07 -3.24 17.01
CA ALA A 142 25.49 -1.91 16.55
C ALA A 142 24.69 -1.43 15.31
N TYR A 143 24.42 -2.34 14.35
CA TYR A 143 23.57 -2.01 13.20
C TYR A 143 22.11 -1.80 13.59
N ASN A 144 21.58 -2.58 14.54
CA ASN A 144 20.22 -2.42 15.06
C ASN A 144 20.04 -1.09 15.80
N MET A 145 21.03 -0.66 16.59
CA MET A 145 21.07 0.66 17.21
C MET A 145 21.00 1.78 16.15
N ARG A 146 21.87 1.73 15.14
CA ARG A 146 21.87 2.72 14.04
C ARG A 146 20.53 2.74 13.30
N ALA A 147 19.91 1.58 13.09
CA ALA A 147 18.58 1.48 12.49
C ALA A 147 17.49 2.14 13.35
N SER A 148 17.59 2.03 14.68
CA SER A 148 16.67 2.69 15.61
C SER A 148 16.80 4.23 15.56
N GLU A 149 18.04 4.73 15.48
CA GLU A 149 18.34 6.16 15.33
C GLU A 149 17.84 6.69 13.99
N ASN A 150 18.10 5.97 12.90
CA ASN A 150 17.59 6.30 11.56
C ASN A 150 16.06 6.44 11.55
N LYS A 151 15.35 5.55 12.24
CA LYS A 151 13.89 5.61 12.36
C LYS A 151 13.44 6.87 13.08
N LEU A 152 14.10 7.22 14.20
CA LEU A 152 13.77 8.42 14.97
C LEU A 152 14.10 9.69 14.18
N SER A 153 15.28 9.77 13.57
CA SER A 153 15.68 10.90 12.73
C SER A 153 14.68 11.10 11.58
N HIS A 154 14.35 10.03 10.85
CA HIS A 154 13.41 10.12 9.74
C HIS A 154 12.02 10.61 10.18
N LEU A 155 11.55 10.21 11.37
CA LEU A 155 10.29 10.71 11.92
C LEU A 155 10.36 12.21 12.26
N ARG A 156 11.49 12.70 12.77
CA ARG A 156 11.71 14.13 12.99
C ARG A 156 11.71 14.89 11.67
N ASP A 157 12.40 14.38 10.66
CA ASP A 157 12.45 15.01 9.33
C ASP A 157 11.06 15.08 8.70
N LEU A 158 10.27 14.00 8.78
CA LEU A 158 8.89 13.97 8.28
C LEU A 158 7.98 14.96 9.03
N LYS A 159 8.22 15.15 10.33
CA LYS A 159 7.46 16.11 11.14
C LYS A 159 7.82 17.54 10.74
N ALA A 160 9.11 17.88 10.74
CA ALA A 160 9.60 19.20 10.32
C ALA A 160 9.11 19.55 8.91
N TRP A 161 9.20 18.61 7.97
CA TRP A 161 8.70 18.81 6.62
C TRP A 161 7.18 19.02 6.56
N ALA A 162 6.40 18.31 7.37
CA ALA A 162 4.95 18.49 7.42
C ALA A 162 4.58 19.87 7.99
N ASP A 163 5.30 20.33 9.01
CA ASP A 163 5.10 21.64 9.64
C ASP A 163 5.48 22.77 8.68
N GLU A 164 6.63 22.67 7.98
CA GLU A 164 7.08 23.63 6.96
C GLU A 164 6.07 23.77 5.81
N ASN A 165 5.45 22.66 5.41
CA ASN A 165 4.45 22.65 4.36
C ASN A 165 3.03 22.95 4.87
N GLU A 166 2.87 23.27 6.16
CA GLU A 166 1.62 23.50 6.89
C GLU A 166 0.56 22.45 6.53
N ILE A 167 0.93 21.18 6.70
CA ILE A 167 0.03 20.04 6.55
C ILE A 167 0.04 19.23 7.85
N GLN A 168 -1.09 18.59 8.14
CA GLN A 168 -1.19 17.66 9.27
C GLN A 168 -0.12 16.57 9.16
N PHE A 169 0.61 16.32 10.26
CA PHE A 169 1.64 15.30 10.32
C PHE A 169 1.06 13.89 10.11
N SER A 170 1.88 13.00 9.53
CA SER A 170 1.61 11.56 9.47
C SER A 170 2.93 10.80 9.34
N LYS A 171 3.04 9.66 10.02
CA LYS A 171 4.17 8.74 9.84
C LYS A 171 4.25 8.15 8.42
N ARG A 172 3.15 8.20 7.65
CA ARG A 172 3.07 7.64 6.29
C ARG A 172 3.39 8.71 5.26
N SER A 173 4.51 8.56 4.56
CA SER A 173 4.94 9.44 3.46
C SER A 173 3.90 9.57 2.34
N SER A 174 3.14 8.51 2.04
CA SER A 174 2.06 8.55 1.04
C SER A 174 0.89 9.45 1.44
N VAL A 175 0.58 9.53 2.72
CA VAL A 175 -0.47 10.42 3.26
C VAL A 175 0.00 11.86 3.20
N LEU A 176 1.23 12.12 3.65
CA LEU A 176 1.87 13.42 3.53
C LEU A 176 1.93 13.91 2.09
N ALA A 177 2.36 13.05 1.15
CA ALA A 177 2.39 13.37 -0.27
C ALA A 177 1.01 13.69 -0.85
N SER A 178 -0.02 12.94 -0.43
CA SER A 178 -1.40 13.20 -0.87
C SER A 178 -1.95 14.51 -0.34
N ARG A 179 -1.65 14.86 0.93
CA ARG A 179 -2.05 16.11 1.57
C ARG A 179 -1.40 17.32 0.89
N LEU A 180 -0.08 17.25 0.66
CA LEU A 180 0.64 18.30 -0.05
C LEU A 180 0.06 18.50 -1.46
N TYR A 181 -0.12 17.41 -2.21
CA TYR A 181 -0.65 17.47 -3.56
C TYR A 181 -2.06 18.09 -3.58
N ALA A 182 -2.94 17.71 -2.64
CA ALA A 182 -4.27 18.29 -2.52
C ALA A 182 -4.21 19.80 -2.19
N LYS A 183 -3.30 20.23 -1.32
CA LYS A 183 -3.11 21.64 -0.96
C LYS A 183 -2.69 22.48 -2.17
N HIS A 184 -1.69 22.03 -2.95
CA HIS A 184 -1.22 22.76 -4.13
C HIS A 184 -2.26 22.80 -5.26
N HIS A 185 -2.92 21.68 -5.54
CA HIS A 185 -3.91 21.63 -6.61
C HIS A 185 -5.25 22.27 -6.23
N GLY A 186 -5.63 22.25 -4.95
CA GLY A 186 -6.78 22.99 -4.44
C GLY A 186 -6.56 24.51 -4.49
N LYS A 187 -5.36 24.98 -4.11
CA LYS A 187 -4.97 26.38 -4.26
C LYS A 187 -4.90 26.82 -5.74
N ALA A 188 -4.41 25.95 -6.63
CA ALA A 188 -4.37 26.23 -8.07
C ALA A 188 -5.79 26.35 -8.68
N ALA A 189 -6.73 25.49 -8.27
CA ALA A 189 -8.12 25.59 -8.70
C ALA A 189 -8.80 26.87 -8.20
N ALA A 190 -8.56 27.25 -6.94
CA ALA A 190 -9.06 28.50 -6.37
C ALA A 190 -8.47 29.75 -7.06
N ALA A 191 -7.16 29.76 -7.35
CA ALA A 191 -6.51 30.84 -8.07
C ALA A 191 -7.02 30.98 -9.52
N ALA A 192 -7.24 29.87 -10.22
CA ALA A 192 -7.82 29.88 -11.56
C ALA A 192 -9.28 30.38 -11.58
N ALA A 193 -10.06 30.05 -10.55
CA ALA A 193 -11.42 30.57 -10.39
C ALA A 193 -11.42 32.08 -10.11
N ALA A 194 -10.53 32.57 -9.26
CA ALA A 194 -10.37 34.00 -8.97
C ALA A 194 -9.92 34.80 -10.20
N ALA A 195 -9.00 34.26 -11.01
CA ALA A 195 -8.55 34.90 -12.26
C ALA A 195 -9.69 35.05 -13.28
N LYS A 196 -10.56 34.04 -13.41
CA LYS A 196 -11.75 34.10 -14.28
C LYS A 196 -12.79 35.10 -13.79
N ALA A 197 -12.96 35.23 -12.47
CA ALA A 197 -13.87 36.20 -11.89
C ALA A 197 -13.39 37.65 -12.09
N ASN A 198 -12.07 37.89 -12.03
CA ASN A 198 -11.50 39.22 -12.28
C ASN A 198 -11.50 39.61 -13.76
N SER A 199 -11.32 38.67 -14.69
CA SER A 199 -11.43 38.97 -16.13
C SER A 199 -12.86 39.29 -16.59
N ALA A 200 -13.87 38.82 -15.85
CA ALA A 200 -15.28 39.12 -16.13
C ALA A 200 -15.75 40.49 -15.57
N LYS A 201 -14.88 41.20 -14.83
CA LYS A 201 -15.23 42.46 -14.14
C LYS A 201 -14.51 43.70 -14.70
N SER A 202 -13.73 43.56 -15.78
CA SER A 202 -13.20 44.71 -16.52
C SER A 202 -14.33 45.35 -17.34
N PRO A 203 -14.78 46.58 -17.03
CA PRO A 203 -15.80 47.26 -17.82
C PRO A 203 -15.18 47.71 -19.14
N SER A 204 -15.87 47.42 -20.24
CA SER A 204 -15.64 48.11 -21.52
C SER A 204 -15.75 49.61 -21.29
N LYS A 205 -14.66 50.34 -21.52
CA LYS A 205 -14.71 51.79 -21.72
C LYS A 205 -15.51 52.11 -22.97
#